data_AF-A0A920J5N6-F1
#
_entry.id   AF-A0A920J5N6-F1
#
_cell.length_a   1.000
_cell.length_b   1.000
_cell.length_c   1.000
_cell.angle_alpha   90.00
_cell.angle_beta   90.00
_cell.angle_gamma   90.00
#
_symmetry.space_group_name_H-M   'P 1'
#
loop_
_entity.id
_entity.type
_entity.pdbx_description
1 polymer ?
#
loop_
_entity_poly.entity_id
_entity_poly.type
_entity_poly.pdbx_seq_one_letter_code
_entity_poly.pdbx_strand_id
1 'polypeptide(L)'
;MESNSPVKLSEEVTKAKADGIPIVCLESTVFSQLGLPSPSNAEALELCMSTLKNNDVVPAVTAVIDGQLRLGLEESEYERIFTATNKVSVRDLSVAIGKGLDFGVTTVSASLALPMQLGKRSFALEASEEFIEVRTLQGI
;
A
#
# COMPACT_ATOMS: atom_id res chain seq x y z
N MET A 1 25.84 -2.60 10.85
CA MET A 1 25.27 -1.66 9.86
C MET A 1 23.79 -2.00 9.79
N GLU A 2 22.96 -1.27 10.51
CA GLU A 2 21.51 -1.44 10.36
C GLU A 2 21.17 -1.08 8.92
N SER A 3 20.61 -2.04 8.18
CA SER A 3 20.14 -1.80 6.83
C SER A 3 19.04 -0.75 6.93
N ASN A 4 19.32 0.47 6.45
CA ASN A 4 18.32 1.51 6.33
C ASN A 4 17.28 1.01 5.30
N SER A 5 16.24 0.33 5.80
CA SER A 5 15.22 -0.26 4.95
C SER A 5 14.57 0.87 4.17
N PRO A 6 14.54 0.82 2.82
CA PRO A 6 13.91 1.87 2.02
C PRO A 6 12.39 1.95 2.24
N VAL A 7 11.82 0.98 2.96
CA VAL A 7 10.39 0.87 3.30
C VAL A 7 10.18 1.06 4.80
N LYS A 8 9.32 2.02 5.15
CA LYS A 8 8.82 2.25 6.52
C LYS A 8 7.45 1.61 6.68
N LEU A 9 7.34 0.69 7.63
CA LEU A 9 6.10 0.02 7.99
C LEU A 9 5.26 0.89 8.93
N SER A 10 3.94 0.74 8.93
CA SER A 10 3.11 1.25 10.04
C SER A 10 3.30 0.39 11.30
N GLU A 11 2.79 0.87 12.44
CA GLU A 11 2.82 0.11 13.69
C GLU A 11 2.04 -1.21 13.57
N GLU A 12 0.85 -1.16 12.97
CA GLU A 12 -0.03 -2.33 12.75
C GLU A 12 0.69 -3.40 11.90
N VAL A 13 1.32 -2.99 10.79
CA VAL A 13 2.08 -3.89 9.91
C VAL A 13 3.31 -4.46 10.60
N THR A 14 4.02 -3.64 11.39
CA THR A 14 5.19 -4.09 12.16
C THR A 14 4.81 -5.19 13.15
N LYS A 15 3.70 -5.00 13.87
CA LYS A 15 3.17 -5.98 14.82
C LYS A 15 2.69 -7.25 14.10
N ALA A 16 1.92 -7.12 13.02
CA ALA A 16 1.44 -8.25 12.23
C ALA A 16 2.60 -9.13 11.73
N LYS A 17 3.68 -8.49 11.27
CA LYS A 17 4.89 -9.20 10.83
C LYS A 17 5.55 -9.95 11.99
N ALA A 18 5.65 -9.35 13.17
CA ALA A 18 6.24 -10.00 14.35
C ALA A 18 5.39 -11.18 14.84
N ASP A 19 4.07 -11.03 14.83
CA ASP A 19 3.10 -12.02 15.30
C ASP A 19 2.79 -13.10 14.24
N GLY A 20 3.33 -12.96 13.02
CA GLY A 20 3.12 -13.90 11.91
C GLY A 20 1.69 -13.87 11.34
N ILE A 21 0.96 -12.77 11.57
CA ILE A 21 -0.37 -12.50 11.06
C ILE A 21 -0.27 -12.20 9.55
N PRO A 22 -1.17 -12.73 8.70
CA PRO A 22 -1.17 -12.42 7.27
C PRO A 22 -1.31 -10.93 7.00
N ILE A 23 -0.57 -10.42 6.01
CA ILE A 23 -0.62 -9.01 5.58
C ILE A 23 -1.04 -8.97 4.12
N VAL A 24 -2.03 -8.13 3.79
CA VAL A 24 -2.44 -7.84 2.41
C VAL A 24 -2.06 -6.42 2.04
N CYS A 25 -1.19 -6.27 1.06
CA CYS A 25 -0.77 -4.98 0.53
C CYS A 25 -1.80 -4.46 -0.48
N LEU A 26 -2.23 -3.21 -0.29
CA LEU A 26 -3.18 -2.53 -1.15
C LEU A 26 -2.44 -1.45 -1.95
N GLU A 27 -2.65 -1.43 -3.26
CA GLU A 27 -2.22 -0.29 -4.08
C GLU A 27 -3.10 0.93 -3.78
N SER A 28 -2.54 2.14 -3.83
CA SER A 28 -3.27 3.35 -3.43
C SER A 28 -3.85 4.16 -4.60
N THR A 29 -3.53 3.81 -5.85
CA THR A 29 -4.02 4.57 -7.00
C THR A 29 -5.54 4.46 -7.14
N VAL A 30 -6.12 3.26 -6.97
CA VAL A 30 -7.58 3.02 -7.02
C VAL A 30 -8.35 3.89 -6.03
N PHE A 31 -7.78 4.18 -4.86
CA PHE A 31 -8.39 5.00 -3.82
C PHE A 31 -8.16 6.51 -4.02
N SER A 32 -7.50 6.93 -5.10
CA SER A 32 -7.21 8.35 -5.38
C SER A 32 -8.10 8.91 -6.49
N GLN A 33 -7.99 10.22 -6.78
CA GLN A 33 -8.64 10.84 -7.94
C GLN A 33 -8.18 10.28 -9.31
N LEU A 34 -7.09 9.51 -9.33
CA LEU A 34 -6.58 8.83 -10.51
C LEU A 34 -7.18 7.44 -10.72
N GLY A 35 -8.01 6.98 -9.76
CA GLY A 35 -8.71 5.70 -9.77
C GLY A 35 -10.22 5.94 -9.74
N LEU A 36 -10.88 5.50 -8.67
CA LEU A 36 -12.32 5.66 -8.50
C LEU A 36 -12.72 7.13 -8.28
N PRO A 37 -13.87 7.58 -8.80
CA PRO A 37 -14.38 8.91 -8.52
C PRO A 37 -14.81 9.04 -7.05
N SER A 38 -14.73 10.25 -6.50
CA SER A 38 -15.33 10.55 -5.19
C SER A 38 -16.87 10.46 -5.26
N PRO A 39 -17.55 9.92 -4.24
CA PRO A 39 -17.04 9.43 -2.95
C PRO A 39 -16.60 7.94 -2.95
N SER A 40 -16.76 7.23 -4.06
CA SER A 40 -16.53 5.78 -4.15
C SER A 40 -15.09 5.38 -3.82
N ASN A 41 -14.12 6.27 -3.98
CA ASN A 41 -12.73 6.04 -3.57
C ASN A 41 -12.57 5.84 -2.05
N ALA A 42 -13.23 6.66 -1.24
CA ALA A 42 -13.20 6.56 0.22
C ALA A 42 -13.99 5.33 0.71
N GLU A 43 -15.17 5.11 0.13
CA GLU A 43 -16.01 3.94 0.41
C GLU A 43 -15.27 2.63 0.10
N ALA A 44 -14.55 2.57 -1.03
CA ALA A 44 -13.77 1.41 -1.41
C ALA A 44 -12.60 1.16 -0.45
N LEU A 45 -11.90 2.21 0.00
CA LEU A 45 -10.84 2.07 0.99
C LEU A 45 -11.41 1.49 2.29
N GLU A 46 -12.47 2.08 2.83
CA GLU A 46 -13.12 1.61 4.07
C GLU A 46 -13.59 0.16 3.95
N LEU A 47 -14.22 -0.20 2.83
CA LEU A 47 -14.67 -1.57 2.58
C LEU A 47 -13.51 -2.57 2.54
N CYS A 48 -12.40 -2.23 1.87
CA CYS A 48 -11.22 -3.10 1.82
C CYS A 48 -10.59 -3.26 3.21
N MET A 49 -10.42 -2.16 3.94
CA MET A 49 -9.82 -2.16 5.28
C MET A 49 -10.63 -2.99 6.27
N SER A 50 -11.95 -2.78 6.31
CA SER A 50 -12.86 -3.53 7.19
C SER A 50 -12.96 -5.01 6.80
N THR A 51 -13.07 -5.32 5.51
CA THR A 51 -13.14 -6.70 5.02
C THR A 51 -11.91 -7.50 5.42
N LEU A 52 -10.71 -6.95 5.24
CA LEU A 52 -9.46 -7.63 5.61
C LEU A 52 -9.34 -7.83 7.11
N LYS A 53 -9.62 -6.79 7.92
CA LYS A 53 -9.60 -6.87 9.38
C LYS A 53 -10.60 -7.91 9.92
N ASN A 54 -11.80 -8.01 9.33
CA ASN A 54 -12.81 -9.02 9.69
C ASN A 54 -12.40 -10.47 9.38
N ASN A 55 -11.36 -10.67 8.57
CA ASN A 55 -10.82 -11.98 8.21
C ASN A 55 -9.46 -12.25 8.89
N ASP A 56 -9.13 -11.54 9.97
CA ASP A 56 -7.86 -11.66 10.70
C ASP A 56 -6.62 -11.39 9.82
N VAL A 57 -6.77 -10.53 8.82
CA VAL A 57 -5.70 -10.09 7.92
C VAL A 57 -5.42 -8.61 8.14
N VAL A 58 -4.14 -8.24 8.25
CA VAL A 58 -3.75 -6.83 8.36
C VAL A 58 -3.65 -6.19 6.97
N PRO A 59 -4.47 -5.17 6.66
CA PRO A 59 -4.33 -4.41 5.44
C PRO A 59 -3.12 -3.47 5.49
N ALA A 60 -2.46 -3.28 4.35
CA ALA A 60 -1.30 -2.42 4.23
C ALA A 60 -1.36 -1.60 2.94
N VAL A 61 -1.97 -0.41 3.01
CA VAL A 61 -1.94 0.54 1.89
C VAL A 61 -0.50 0.97 1.61
N THR A 62 -0.11 0.95 0.35
CA THR A 62 1.22 1.36 -0.12
C THR A 62 1.20 2.79 -0.61
N ALA A 63 2.28 3.54 -0.38
CA ALA A 63 2.44 4.91 -0.88
C ALA A 63 3.92 5.32 -0.90
N VAL A 64 4.22 6.48 -1.46
CA VAL A 64 5.46 7.23 -1.21
C VAL A 64 5.09 8.48 -0.43
N ILE A 65 5.70 8.69 0.74
CA ILE A 65 5.48 9.88 1.57
C ILE A 65 6.84 10.44 1.98
N ASP A 66 7.06 11.73 1.74
CA ASP A 66 8.32 12.43 2.05
C ASP A 66 9.57 11.71 1.50
N GLY A 67 9.47 11.18 0.28
CA GLY A 67 10.52 10.38 -0.36
C GLY A 67 10.75 9.00 0.25
N GLN A 68 9.87 8.53 1.14
CA GLN A 68 9.98 7.22 1.76
C GLN A 68 8.90 6.27 1.26
N LEU A 69 9.27 5.03 0.97
CA LEU A 69 8.27 4.01 0.67
C LEU A 69 7.53 3.63 1.95
N ARG A 70 6.20 3.61 1.87
CA ARG A 70 5.32 3.30 3.00
C ARG A 70 4.57 2.01 2.72
N LEU A 71 4.50 1.16 3.74
CA LEU A 71 3.71 -0.06 3.71
C LEU A 71 2.86 -0.10 4.99
N GLY A 72 1.57 0.11 4.81
CA GLY A 72 0.68 0.51 5.90
C GLY A 72 0.81 2.01 6.17
N LEU A 73 -0.34 2.65 6.36
CA LEU A 73 -0.47 4.06 6.69
C LEU A 73 -1.31 4.19 7.96
N GLU A 74 -1.16 5.31 8.64
CA GLU A 74 -2.05 5.69 9.74
C GLU A 74 -3.35 6.29 9.17
N GLU A 75 -4.46 6.18 9.91
CA GLU A 75 -5.77 6.68 9.44
C GLU A 75 -5.74 8.17 9.06
N SER A 76 -4.97 8.97 9.80
CA SER A 76 -4.74 10.40 9.51
C SER A 76 -4.05 10.66 8.17
N GLU A 77 -3.38 9.66 7.59
CA GLU A 77 -2.70 9.78 6.29
C GLU A 77 -3.65 9.46 5.11
N TYR A 78 -4.83 8.86 5.34
CA TYR A 78 -5.73 8.43 4.26
C TYR A 78 -6.33 9.58 3.47
N GLU A 79 -6.62 10.72 4.10
CA GLU A 79 -7.16 11.88 3.39
C GLU A 79 -6.22 12.38 2.28
N ARG A 80 -4.91 12.20 2.45
CA ARG A 80 -3.91 12.55 1.43
C ARG A 80 -4.02 11.68 0.18
N ILE A 81 -4.51 10.44 0.30
CA ILE A 81 -4.73 9.54 -0.84
C ILE A 81 -5.83 10.11 -1.75
N PHE A 82 -6.94 10.53 -1.16
CA PHE A 82 -8.14 10.93 -1.91
C PHE A 82 -7.92 12.17 -2.78
N THR A 83 -6.88 12.95 -2.51
CA THR A 83 -6.54 14.17 -3.27
C THR A 83 -5.21 14.06 -4.03
N ALA A 84 -4.53 12.91 -3.94
CA ALA A 84 -3.24 12.72 -4.57
C ALA A 84 -3.33 12.69 -6.10
N THR A 85 -2.40 13.39 -6.74
CA THR A 85 -2.27 13.47 -8.20
C THR A 85 -0.96 12.88 -8.73
N ASN A 86 -0.01 12.58 -7.84
CA ASN A 86 1.26 11.94 -8.21
C ASN A 86 1.09 10.42 -8.25
N LYS A 87 1.05 9.86 -9.46
CA LYS A 87 1.05 8.40 -9.69
C LYS A 87 2.48 7.86 -9.71
N VAL A 88 2.74 6.81 -8.93
CA VAL A 88 4.06 6.18 -8.80
C VAL A 88 3.95 4.71 -9.20
N SER A 89 4.50 4.36 -10.36
CA SER A 89 4.67 2.97 -10.76
C SER A 89 6.06 2.44 -10.38
N VAL A 90 6.31 1.14 -10.57
CA VAL A 90 7.59 0.52 -10.18
C VAL A 90 8.83 1.23 -10.73
N ARG A 91 8.76 1.76 -11.97
CA ARG A 91 9.87 2.50 -12.60
C ARG A 91 10.08 3.91 -12.01
N ASP A 92 9.07 4.44 -11.33
CA ASP A 92 9.07 5.80 -10.78
C ASP A 92 9.57 5.82 -9.32
N LEU A 93 9.63 4.66 -8.65
CA LEU A 93 9.97 4.55 -7.22
C LEU A 93 11.32 5.20 -6.87
N SER A 94 12.38 4.91 -7.62
CA SER A 94 13.71 5.47 -7.36
C SER A 94 13.76 6.99 -7.53
N VAL A 95 13.01 7.51 -8.51
CA VAL A 95 12.89 8.96 -8.77
C VAL A 95 12.07 9.63 -7.68
N ALA A 96 10.96 9.03 -7.25
CA ALA A 96 10.11 9.55 -6.18
C ALA A 96 10.86 9.64 -4.85
N ILE A 97 11.65 8.60 -4.52
CA ILE A 97 12.52 8.58 -3.33
C ILE A 97 13.62 9.65 -3.47
N GLY A 98 14.37 9.63 -4.58
CA GLY A 98 15.51 10.53 -4.78
C GLY A 98 15.14 12.02 -4.82
N LYS A 99 13.90 12.34 -5.19
CA LYS A 99 13.36 13.71 -5.19
C LYS A 99 12.72 14.13 -3.88
N GLY A 100 12.56 13.23 -2.91
CA GLY A 100 11.81 13.56 -1.69
C GLY A 100 10.34 13.85 -1.98
N LEU A 101 9.68 13.06 -2.83
CA LEU A 101 8.28 13.28 -3.20
C LEU A 101 7.40 13.35 -1.95
N ASP A 102 6.70 14.47 -1.75
CA ASP A 102 5.83 14.73 -0.58
C ASP A 102 4.77 13.63 -0.40
N PHE A 103 4.02 13.35 -1.46
CA PHE A 103 3.03 12.28 -1.48
C PHE A 103 2.84 11.73 -2.89
N GLY A 104 2.81 10.40 -3.01
CA GLY A 104 2.53 9.69 -4.25
C GLY A 104 1.78 8.38 -4.01
N VAL A 105 0.74 8.16 -4.82
CA VAL A 105 -0.04 6.92 -4.80
C VAL A 105 0.62 5.88 -5.70
N THR A 106 0.74 4.68 -5.19
CA THR A 106 1.44 3.57 -5.84
C THR A 106 0.45 2.77 -6.67
N THR A 107 0.85 2.40 -7.88
CA THR A 107 0.10 1.47 -8.73
C THR A 107 0.24 0.03 -8.25
N VAL A 108 -0.53 -0.90 -8.83
CA VAL A 108 -0.36 -2.35 -8.66
C VAL A 108 1.11 -2.77 -8.85
N SER A 109 1.74 -2.35 -9.95
CA SER A 109 3.14 -2.71 -10.23
C SER A 109 4.12 -2.20 -9.18
N ALA A 110 3.92 -0.98 -8.65
CA ALA A 110 4.71 -0.49 -7.53
C ALA A 110 4.43 -1.30 -6.26
N SER A 111 3.14 -1.48 -5.91
CA SER A 111 2.67 -2.22 -4.73
C SER A 111 3.21 -3.65 -4.66
N LEU A 112 3.36 -4.33 -5.81
CA LEU A 112 3.96 -5.68 -5.89
C LEU A 112 5.46 -5.73 -5.56
N ALA A 113 6.18 -4.60 -5.68
CA ALA A 113 7.63 -4.55 -5.47
C ALA A 113 8.03 -4.32 -3.99
N LEU A 114 7.17 -3.71 -3.17
CA LEU A 114 7.46 -3.42 -1.75
C LEU A 114 7.46 -4.64 -0.79
N PRO A 115 6.56 -5.63 -0.93
CA PRO A 115 6.33 -6.65 0.09
C PRO A 115 7.47 -7.65 0.25
N MET A 116 8.50 -7.61 -0.61
CA MET A 116 9.75 -8.37 -0.42
C MET A 116 10.35 -8.15 0.98
N GLN A 117 10.04 -7.02 1.62
CA GLN A 117 10.46 -6.70 2.99
C GLN A 117 9.64 -7.40 4.11
N LEU A 118 8.49 -7.98 3.80
CA LEU A 118 7.57 -8.59 4.78
C LEU A 118 7.79 -10.09 5.00
N GLY A 119 8.48 -10.77 4.07
CA GLY A 119 8.72 -12.22 4.15
C GLY A 119 7.55 -13.06 3.60
N LYS A 120 7.56 -14.37 3.89
CA LYS A 120 6.78 -15.39 3.16
C LYS A 120 5.24 -15.38 3.37
N ARG A 121 4.68 -14.38 4.06
CA ARG A 121 3.25 -14.32 4.45
C ARG A 121 2.54 -13.02 4.04
N SER A 122 3.08 -12.31 3.05
CA SER A 122 2.42 -11.14 2.47
C SER A 122 1.77 -11.46 1.12
N PHE A 123 0.59 -10.88 0.90
CA PHE A 123 -0.16 -10.94 -0.35
C PHE A 123 -0.27 -9.53 -0.92
N ALA A 124 -0.48 -9.41 -2.22
CA ALA A 124 -0.79 -8.13 -2.85
C ALA A 124 -2.16 -8.21 -3.51
N LEU A 125 -2.92 -7.12 -3.37
CA LEU A 125 -4.26 -7.00 -3.91
C LEU A 125 -4.27 -5.98 -5.04
N GLU A 126 -4.95 -6.35 -6.12
CA GLU A 126 -5.40 -5.41 -7.14
C GLU A 126 -6.91 -5.24 -6.98
N ALA A 127 -7.35 -3.99 -6.79
CA ALA A 127 -8.76 -3.65 -6.84
C ALA A 127 -9.02 -3.03 -8.22
N SER A 128 -9.89 -3.68 -8.99
CA SER A 128 -10.39 -3.17 -10.27
C SER A 128 -11.84 -2.71 -10.11
N GLU A 129 -12.36 -1.95 -11.07
CA GLU A 129 -13.75 -1.47 -11.06
C GLU A 129 -14.79 -2.61 -11.00
N GLU A 130 -14.40 -3.84 -11.38
CA GLU A 130 -15.32 -4.98 -11.45
C GLU A 130 -15.06 -6.05 -10.37
N PHE A 131 -13.84 -6.23 -9.87
CA PHE A 131 -13.50 -7.25 -8.86
C PHE A 131 -12.25 -6.92 -8.01
N ILE A 132 -12.19 -7.50 -6.80
CA ILE A 132 -11.03 -7.53 -5.91
C ILE A 132 -10.31 -8.88 -6.09
N GLU A 133 -9.05 -8.88 -6.58
CA GLU A 133 -8.26 -10.10 -6.80
C GLU A 133 -7.03 -10.17 -5.86
N VAL A 134 -6.97 -11.17 -4.97
CA VAL A 134 -5.84 -11.41 -4.07
C VAL A 134 -4.81 -12.30 -4.75
N ARG A 135 -3.57 -11.83 -4.90
CA ARG A 135 -2.45 -12.64 -5.41
C ARG A 135 -1.43 -12.92 -4.33
N THR A 136 -1.04 -14.19 -4.22
CA THR A 136 0.00 -14.65 -3.30
C THR A 136 1.37 -14.30 -3.86
N LEU A 137 2.25 -13.69 -3.06
CA LEU A 137 3.64 -13.46 -3.45
C LEU A 137 4.47 -14.73 -3.19
N GLN A 138 4.25 -15.75 -4.01
CA GLN A 138 5.10 -16.94 -4.03
C GLN A 138 5.95 -16.92 -5.30
N GLY A 139 7.24 -16.59 -5.17
CA GLY A 139 8.24 -16.79 -6.24
C GLY A 139 8.79 -15.52 -6.89
N ILE A 140 9.62 -14.77 -6.15
CA ILE A 140 10.78 -14.04 -6.71
C ILE A 140 12.03 -14.70 -6.13
#